data_AF-A0A3M7MPF4-F1
#
_entry.id   AF-A0A3M7MPF4-F1
#
_cell.length_a   1.000
_cell.length_b   1.000
_cell.length_c   1.000
_cell.angle_alpha   90.00
_cell.angle_beta   90.00
_cell.angle_gamma   90.00
#
_symmetry.space_group_name_H-M   'P 1'
#
loop_
_entity.id
_entity.type
_entity.pdbx_description
1 polymer ?
#
loop_
_entity_poly.entity_id
_entity_poly.type
_entity_poly.pdbx_seq_one_letter_code
_entity_poly.pdbx_strand_id
1 'polypeptide(L)'
;MAQPSLSKPLILLYPGPESPLLELSPSPDISLGERRTVTLKVQAMEHDLSRCKLRMRAATAGLRLQLYDAVAHTEALELEVIRENDATWLRFPAISKTEAAEIVVPFTLENANEASILVRCELTYSSGEKQWTLFETCEAQVLLPISVNVQDIYRTSHWFSRFHIGPSTLVPIMILGCEVEEGSDIKAKAHNIFDQLAITFLDQPAQWTVRLQSIPPDSRVQKFSLLVRYKCLDQMMLESVEQAFQEDLSAAGFEQYIRPLSKHLVQNIKSAWTEQDLEAAGLTREMEIWHQDDVDFLTIVNGLDGSTSRKLETWLAAWHRTRNVIKLDASKGQTRTLKLAVELPPRPPIITAVLSITGGISSSAGVASLGQALFCELLIEKLLPPWLARDETEFIFEIFAQADTWLIGGSKKGYLPPSQPTTKARVILIPQKAGSILLPLVDVRCRRKQQGRAGAEAEWEEVSIEMNNRSASTTVTVTPNLKSTTLVLGSDDGFAARGGHALAAQARDGG
;
A
#
# COMPACT_ATOMS: atom_id res chain seq x y z
N MET A 1 25.75 -29.47 51.27
CA MET A 1 25.26 -28.11 51.58
C MET A 1 25.23 -27.34 50.27
N ALA A 2 24.05 -27.20 49.67
CA ALA A 2 23.87 -26.36 48.49
C ALA A 2 23.94 -24.89 48.94
N GLN A 3 24.77 -24.09 48.29
CA GLN A 3 24.77 -22.65 48.49
C GLN A 3 23.40 -22.10 48.08
N PRO A 4 22.73 -21.28 48.91
CA PRO A 4 21.55 -20.57 48.47
C PRO A 4 22.00 -19.59 47.37
N SER A 5 21.43 -19.75 46.18
CA SER A 5 21.56 -18.76 45.11
C SER A 5 21.01 -17.44 45.64
N LEU A 6 21.87 -16.46 45.92
CA LEU A 6 21.43 -15.08 46.13
C LEU A 6 20.81 -14.59 44.83
N SER A 7 19.49 -14.69 44.72
CA SER A 7 18.70 -13.94 43.75
C SER A 7 19.02 -12.47 43.98
N LYS A 8 19.76 -11.85 43.05
CA LYS A 8 20.09 -10.43 43.14
C LYS A 8 18.78 -9.65 43.27
N PRO A 9 18.65 -8.72 44.22
CA PRO A 9 17.44 -7.91 44.33
C PRO A 9 17.26 -7.11 43.04
N LEU A 10 16.12 -7.30 42.38
CA LEU A 10 15.72 -6.51 41.22
C LEU A 10 15.15 -5.19 41.72
N ILE A 11 15.77 -4.07 41.34
CA ILE A 11 15.28 -2.73 41.66
C ILE A 11 14.76 -2.12 40.35
N LEU A 12 13.45 -1.89 40.29
CA LEU A 12 12.80 -1.22 39.18
C LEU A 12 12.61 0.26 39.53
N LEU A 13 13.08 1.14 38.66
CA LEU A 13 12.95 2.58 38.82
C LEU A 13 12.10 3.14 37.69
N TYR A 14 11.04 3.84 38.06
CA TYR A 14 10.14 4.51 37.12
C TYR A 14 10.12 6.01 37.42
N PRO A 15 10.01 6.87 36.39
CA PRO A 15 9.71 8.27 36.59
C PRO A 15 8.40 8.42 37.37
N GLY A 16 8.32 9.43 38.24
CA GLY A 16 7.08 9.72 38.97
C GLY A 16 5.94 10.10 38.03
N PRO A 17 4.67 10.00 38.48
CA PRO A 17 3.51 10.31 37.65
C PRO A 17 3.50 11.77 37.16
N GLU A 18 4.08 12.68 37.94
CA GLU A 18 4.18 14.11 37.60
C GLU A 18 5.33 14.43 36.62
N SER A 19 6.21 13.46 36.34
CA SER A 19 7.37 13.66 35.47
C SER A 19 6.93 13.80 34.01
N PRO A 20 7.60 14.63 33.20
CA PRO A 20 7.28 14.75 31.79
C PRO A 20 7.40 13.42 31.05
N LEU A 21 6.69 13.32 29.94
CA LEU A 21 6.69 12.16 29.06
C LEU A 21 7.60 12.43 27.86
N LEU A 22 8.47 11.46 27.55
CA LEU A 22 9.36 11.47 26.41
C LEU A 22 8.99 10.31 25.49
N GLU A 23 8.55 10.61 24.28
CA GLU A 23 8.15 9.62 23.28
C GLU A 23 8.95 9.85 22.01
N LEU A 24 9.63 8.80 21.54
CA LEU A 24 10.30 8.82 20.24
C LEU A 24 9.42 8.09 19.24
N SER A 25 9.06 8.75 18.15
CA SER A 25 8.30 8.16 17.06
C SER A 25 9.02 8.39 15.73
N PRO A 26 8.70 7.59 14.71
CA PRO A 26 9.03 7.95 13.33
C PRO A 26 8.38 9.30 12.98
N SER A 27 8.96 10.05 12.06
CA SER A 27 8.34 11.30 11.62
C SER A 27 7.01 11.05 10.89
N PRO A 28 6.03 11.98 11.05
CA PRO A 28 4.75 11.89 10.37
C PRO A 28 4.92 12.03 8.85
N ASP A 29 5.79 12.94 8.41
CA ASP A 29 6.07 13.16 6.99
C ASP A 29 7.37 12.48 6.57
N ILE A 30 7.30 11.72 5.48
CA ILE A 30 8.42 10.94 4.94
C ILE A 30 8.57 11.25 3.46
N SER A 31 9.67 11.89 3.09
CA SER A 31 10.05 12.09 1.69
C SER A 31 11.11 11.08 1.28
N LEU A 32 10.80 10.21 0.32
CA LEU A 32 11.78 9.28 -0.22
C LEU A 32 12.85 10.02 -1.04
N GLY A 33 14.11 9.80 -0.67
CA GLY A 33 15.26 10.49 -1.25
C GLY A 33 15.80 11.65 -0.41
N GLU A 34 15.06 12.08 0.63
CA GLU A 34 15.54 13.05 1.62
C GLU A 34 16.15 12.34 2.85
N ARG A 35 16.64 13.13 3.81
CA ARG A 35 17.24 12.61 5.04
C ARG A 35 16.14 11.98 5.91
N ARG A 36 16.43 10.82 6.51
CA ARG A 36 15.52 10.18 7.48
C ARG A 36 15.45 11.02 8.75
N THR A 37 14.26 11.13 9.32
CA THR A 37 14.00 11.90 10.54
C THR A 37 13.19 11.06 11.55
N VAL A 38 13.40 11.37 12.83
CA VAL A 38 12.55 10.92 13.93
C VAL A 38 12.00 12.12 14.68
N THR A 39 10.84 11.96 15.30
CA THR A 39 10.22 12.99 16.11
C THR A 39 10.31 12.58 17.58
N LEU A 40 10.89 13.43 18.42
CA LEU A 40 10.82 13.30 19.86
C LEU A 40 9.74 14.25 20.38
N LYS A 41 8.71 13.69 21.01
CA LYS A 41 7.67 14.43 21.70
C LYS A 41 8.03 14.55 23.19
N VAL A 42 7.99 15.78 23.69
CA VAL A 42 8.18 16.14 25.09
C VAL A 42 6.88 16.72 25.62
N GLN A 43 6.18 16.00 26.49
CA GLN A 43 4.87 16.41 26.99
C GLN A 43 4.91 16.73 28.48
N ALA A 44 4.35 17.89 28.84
CA ALA A 44 4.14 18.28 30.22
C ALA A 44 2.92 17.56 30.80
N MET A 45 3.07 17.00 32.00
CA MET A 45 1.99 16.26 32.68
C MET A 45 1.24 17.17 33.65
N GLU A 46 1.67 17.22 34.91
CA GLU A 46 0.93 17.92 35.96
C GLU A 46 1.35 19.39 36.13
N HIS A 47 2.60 19.70 35.77
CA HIS A 47 3.22 21.01 35.95
C HIS A 47 3.78 21.57 34.65
N ASP A 48 3.82 22.90 34.57
CA ASP A 48 4.50 23.60 33.49
C ASP A 48 6.00 23.33 33.54
N LEU A 49 6.59 23.16 32.36
CA LEU A 49 8.02 22.98 32.18
C LEU A 49 8.62 24.30 31.73
N SER A 50 9.63 24.79 32.43
CA SER A 50 10.38 25.99 32.05
C SER A 50 11.87 25.68 31.95
N ARG A 51 12.62 26.52 31.23
CA ARG A 51 14.08 26.38 31.05
C ARG A 51 14.50 24.99 30.54
N CYS A 52 13.73 24.46 29.59
CA CYS A 52 13.91 23.11 29.08
C CYS A 52 15.22 23.00 28.27
N LYS A 53 16.05 22.02 28.63
CA LYS A 53 17.26 21.62 27.91
C LYS A 53 17.22 20.12 27.70
N LEU A 54 17.28 19.70 26.44
CA LEU A 54 17.29 18.29 26.05
C LEU A 54 18.63 17.91 25.45
N ARG A 55 19.17 16.77 25.88
CA ARG A 55 20.31 16.12 25.25
C ARG A 55 19.90 14.74 24.77
N MET A 56 20.27 14.42 23.53
CA MET A 56 20.00 13.13 22.91
C MET A 56 21.32 12.44 22.55
N ARG A 57 21.44 11.15 22.86
CA ARG A 57 22.60 10.33 22.48
C ARG A 57 22.13 9.04 21.84
N ALA A 58 22.80 8.65 20.76
CA ALA A 58 22.57 7.35 20.13
C ALA A 58 22.88 6.21 21.12
N ALA A 59 21.98 5.21 21.17
CA ALA A 59 22.18 3.96 21.91
C ALA A 59 22.13 2.72 21.00
N THR A 60 21.81 2.91 19.71
CA THR A 60 21.96 1.89 18.66
C THR A 60 23.31 2.03 17.96
N ALA A 61 23.94 0.90 17.63
CA ALA A 61 25.20 0.88 16.88
C ALA A 61 25.03 1.48 15.48
N GLY A 62 25.99 2.29 15.05
CA GLY A 62 25.95 2.93 13.72
C GLY A 62 24.90 4.04 13.56
N LEU A 63 24.14 4.40 14.61
CA LEU A 63 23.21 5.53 14.61
C LEU A 63 23.96 6.85 14.82
N ARG A 64 23.71 7.83 13.95
CA ARG A 64 24.23 9.19 14.08
C ARG A 64 23.07 10.19 14.05
N LEU A 65 22.89 10.92 15.14
CA LEU A 65 21.88 11.97 15.27
C LEU A 65 22.47 13.31 14.82
N GLN A 66 21.78 14.03 13.93
CA GLN A 66 22.20 15.32 13.40
C GLN A 66 21.51 16.46 14.17
N LEU A 67 21.88 16.64 15.45
CA LEU A 67 21.22 17.59 16.34
C LEU A 67 21.33 19.07 15.92
N TYR A 68 22.34 19.42 15.12
CA TYR A 68 22.49 20.78 14.58
C TYR A 68 21.43 21.13 13.53
N ASP A 69 20.87 20.11 12.87
CA ASP A 69 19.82 20.24 11.86
C ASP A 69 18.45 19.91 12.46
N ALA A 70 18.33 19.82 13.79
CA ALA A 70 17.07 19.57 14.46
C ALA A 70 16.15 20.79 14.34
N VAL A 71 14.86 20.55 14.12
CA VAL A 71 13.85 21.59 13.97
C VAL A 71 12.65 21.28 14.85
N ALA A 72 11.92 22.30 15.28
CA ALA A 72 10.60 22.07 15.85
C ALA A 72 9.63 21.66 14.75
N HIS A 73 8.71 20.74 15.03
CA HIS A 73 7.66 20.37 14.07
C HIS A 73 6.72 21.55 13.79
N THR A 74 6.39 22.31 14.83
CA THR A 74 5.57 23.52 14.73
C THR A 74 6.47 24.75 14.65
N GLU A 75 6.27 25.59 13.62
CA GLU A 75 7.05 26.84 13.42
C GLU A 75 6.97 27.83 14.60
N ALA A 76 5.94 27.70 15.46
CA ALA A 76 5.76 28.52 16.65
C ALA A 76 6.77 28.25 17.77
N LEU A 77 7.46 27.10 17.74
CA LEU A 77 8.43 26.72 18.77
C LEU A 77 9.85 27.06 18.31
N GLU A 78 10.44 28.11 18.88
CA GLU A 78 11.83 28.48 18.62
C GLU A 78 12.79 27.46 19.27
N LEU A 79 13.44 26.62 18.45
CA LEU A 79 14.44 25.67 18.91
C LEU A 79 15.84 26.23 18.75
N GLU A 80 16.63 26.23 19.84
CA GLU A 80 18.01 26.70 19.82
C GLU A 80 18.98 25.56 20.15
N VAL A 81 20.02 25.42 19.31
CA VAL A 81 21.07 24.42 19.51
C VAL A 81 22.25 25.07 20.22
N ILE A 82 22.55 24.60 21.43
CA ILE A 82 23.60 25.15 22.31
C ILE A 82 24.68 24.10 22.50
N ARG A 83 25.95 24.53 22.61
CA ARG A 83 27.07 23.66 22.97
C ARG A 83 27.60 24.05 24.35
N GLU A 84 27.51 23.12 25.31
CA GLU A 84 27.99 23.30 26.69
C GLU A 84 28.85 22.09 27.08
N ASN A 85 30.09 22.31 27.55
CA ASN A 85 30.99 21.23 28.02
C ASN A 85 31.13 20.07 27.02
N ASP A 86 31.39 20.38 25.75
CA ASP A 86 31.46 19.42 24.62
C ASP A 86 30.18 18.62 24.35
N ALA A 87 29.07 18.95 25.00
CA ALA A 87 27.75 18.38 24.74
C ALA A 87 26.88 19.33 23.91
N THR A 88 26.14 18.78 22.95
CA THR A 88 25.09 19.50 22.22
C THR A 88 23.77 19.37 22.98
N TRP A 89 23.14 20.50 23.25
CA TRP A 89 21.85 20.64 23.93
C TRP A 89 20.86 21.33 23.01
N LEU A 90 19.61 20.89 23.07
CA LEU A 90 18.47 21.52 22.43
C LEU A 90 17.71 22.31 23.50
N ARG A 91 17.66 23.63 23.37
CA ARG A 91 16.88 24.52 24.24
C ARG A 91 15.61 24.91 23.52
N PHE A 92 14.49 24.81 24.22
CA PHE A 92 13.18 25.21 23.71
C PHE A 92 12.39 25.97 24.79
N PRO A 93 11.37 26.75 24.38
CA PRO A 93 10.49 27.50 25.25
C PRO A 93 9.82 26.66 26.35
N ALA A 94 9.16 27.37 27.27
CA ALA A 94 8.33 26.74 28.27
C ALA A 94 7.19 25.95 27.61
N ILE A 95 6.85 24.81 28.20
CA ILE A 95 5.74 23.95 27.77
C ILE A 95 4.68 24.04 28.85
N SER A 96 3.50 24.51 28.50
CA SER A 96 2.39 24.61 29.45
C SER A 96 1.86 23.21 29.76
N LYS A 97 1.17 23.07 30.89
CA LYS A 97 0.50 21.83 31.28
C LYS A 97 -0.33 21.28 30.12
N THR A 98 -0.23 19.96 29.88
CA THR A 98 -0.90 19.23 28.79
C THR A 98 -0.48 19.57 27.36
N GLU A 99 0.40 20.55 27.16
CA GLU A 99 1.02 20.82 25.86
C GLU A 99 2.21 19.88 25.60
N ALA A 100 2.56 19.73 24.33
CA ALA A 100 3.70 18.94 23.90
C ALA A 100 4.58 19.74 22.93
N ALA A 101 5.89 19.62 23.11
CA ALA A 101 6.88 20.06 22.13
C ALA A 101 7.31 18.87 21.27
N GLU A 102 7.25 19.03 19.96
CA GLU A 102 7.68 18.01 18.99
C GLU A 102 8.94 18.48 18.28
N ILE A 103 10.01 17.70 18.44
CA ILE A 103 11.34 18.01 17.92
C ILE A 103 11.70 16.97 16.86
N VAL A 104 11.89 17.41 15.62
CA VAL A 104 12.27 16.57 14.50
C VAL A 104 13.79 16.56 14.37
N VAL A 105 14.38 15.37 14.43
CA VAL A 105 15.83 15.16 14.40
C VAL A 105 16.20 14.29 13.20
N PRO A 106 17.01 14.80 12.25
CA PRO A 106 17.56 13.99 11.19
C PRO A 106 18.58 12.98 11.72
N PHE A 107 18.63 11.80 11.11
CA PHE A 107 19.56 10.76 11.52
C PHE A 107 20.08 9.96 10.32
N THR A 108 21.23 9.31 10.52
CA THR A 108 21.76 8.29 9.61
C THR A 108 22.04 7.00 10.36
N LEU A 109 21.92 5.88 9.65
CA LEU A 109 22.24 4.54 10.12
C LEU A 109 23.25 3.92 9.19
N GLU A 110 24.27 3.26 9.76
CA GLU A 110 25.22 2.47 8.98
C GLU A 110 24.55 1.25 8.35
N ASN A 111 23.61 0.60 9.07
CA ASN A 111 22.75 -0.44 8.54
C ASN A 111 21.38 0.15 8.16
N ALA A 112 21.07 0.23 6.86
CA ALA A 112 19.81 0.79 6.38
C ALA A 112 18.56 -0.05 6.74
N ASN A 113 18.78 -1.32 7.10
CA ASN A 113 17.75 -2.32 7.41
C ASN A 113 17.48 -2.48 8.91
N GLU A 114 18.06 -1.63 9.76
CA GLU A 114 17.75 -1.65 11.19
C GLU A 114 16.26 -1.34 11.40
N ALA A 115 15.53 -2.22 12.10
CA ALA A 115 14.09 -2.08 12.30
C ALA A 115 13.75 -0.99 13.31
N SER A 116 14.51 -0.91 14.42
CA SER A 116 14.31 0.06 15.48
C SER A 116 15.58 0.77 15.92
N ILE A 117 15.43 1.97 16.49
CA ILE A 117 16.53 2.71 17.08
C ILE A 117 16.24 3.02 18.55
N LEU A 118 17.32 3.09 19.33
CA LEU A 118 17.33 3.47 20.73
C LEU A 118 18.08 4.80 20.89
N VAL A 119 17.45 5.72 21.60
CA VAL A 119 18.02 7.04 21.91
C VAL A 119 17.94 7.29 23.41
N ARG A 120 19.06 7.62 24.02
CA ARG A 120 19.13 8.07 25.41
C ARG A 120 18.86 9.57 25.46
N CYS A 121 17.82 9.95 26.19
CA CYS A 121 17.39 11.31 26.39
C CYS A 121 17.70 11.75 27.83
N GLU A 122 18.24 12.96 27.95
CA GLU A 122 18.49 13.65 29.21
C GLU A 122 17.78 15.00 29.12
N LEU A 123 16.65 15.14 29.82
CA LEU A 123 15.84 16.35 29.87
C LEU A 123 16.06 17.06 31.20
N THR A 124 16.62 18.26 31.16
CA THR A 124 16.70 19.16 32.31
C THR A 124 15.62 20.23 32.19
N TYR A 125 14.84 20.42 33.26
CA TYR A 125 13.74 21.38 33.28
C TYR A 125 13.55 21.97 34.68
N SER A 126 12.88 23.11 34.74
CA SER A 126 12.45 23.76 35.97
C SER A 126 10.93 23.69 36.08
N SER A 127 10.45 23.27 37.24
CA SER A 127 9.03 23.28 37.60
C SER A 127 8.89 24.05 38.92
N GLY A 128 8.28 25.24 38.85
CA GLY A 128 8.34 26.23 39.92
C GLY A 128 9.78 26.66 40.22
N GLU A 129 10.18 26.59 41.50
CA GLU A 129 11.54 26.96 41.95
C GLU A 129 12.56 25.81 41.85
N LYS A 130 12.11 24.58 41.60
CA LYS A 130 12.97 23.39 41.61
C LYS A 130 13.44 23.05 40.20
N GLN A 131 14.66 22.54 40.12
CA GLN A 131 15.25 22.00 38.90
C GLN A 131 15.30 20.48 38.98
N TRP A 132 14.93 19.83 37.87
CA TRP A 132 14.83 18.39 37.75
C TRP A 132 15.59 17.92 36.51
N THR A 133 16.02 16.66 36.54
CA THR A 133 16.62 15.98 35.38
C THR A 133 15.98 14.62 35.22
N LEU A 134 15.41 14.37 34.05
CA LEU A 134 14.83 13.10 33.64
C LEU A 134 15.79 12.39 32.69
N PHE A 135 16.08 11.13 32.97
CA PHE A 135 16.83 10.23 32.09
C PHE A 135 15.88 9.14 31.57
N GLU A 136 15.74 9.05 30.25
CA GLU A 136 14.89 8.03 29.62
C GLU A 136 15.56 7.48 28.36
N THR A 137 15.41 6.18 28.11
CA THR A 137 15.79 5.58 26.83
C THR A 137 14.52 5.37 26.03
N CYS A 138 14.44 6.02 24.87
CA CYS A 138 13.30 5.99 23.97
C CYS A 138 13.60 5.07 22.78
N GLU A 139 12.58 4.39 22.27
CA GLU A 139 12.67 3.49 21.12
C GLU A 139 11.71 3.93 20.02
N ALA A 140 12.13 3.85 18.74
CA ALA A 140 11.26 4.06 17.58
C ALA A 140 11.51 3.05 16.46
N GLN A 141 10.45 2.59 15.82
CA GLN A 141 10.48 1.69 14.65
C GLN A 141 10.72 2.51 13.37
N VAL A 142 11.95 2.49 12.85
CA VAL A 142 12.39 3.38 11.75
C VAL A 142 12.32 2.75 10.37
N LEU A 143 11.97 1.45 10.27
CA LEU A 143 11.71 0.82 8.99
C LEU A 143 10.48 1.47 8.33
N LEU A 144 10.57 1.74 7.04
CA LEU A 144 9.42 2.25 6.29
C LEU A 144 8.36 1.14 6.22
N PRO A 145 7.14 1.33 6.75
CA PRO A 145 6.13 0.27 6.86
C PRO A 145 5.26 0.11 5.61
N ILE A 146 5.48 0.95 4.59
CA ILE A 146 4.69 1.00 3.36
C ILE A 146 5.60 0.79 2.15
N SER A 147 5.10 0.03 1.17
CA SER A 147 5.70 -0.11 -0.16
C SER A 147 4.74 0.40 -1.23
N VAL A 148 5.31 1.00 -2.27
CA VAL A 148 4.58 1.47 -3.44
C VAL A 148 5.28 0.95 -4.68
N ASN A 149 4.56 0.22 -5.52
CA ASN A 149 5.01 -0.18 -6.85
C ASN A 149 4.17 0.53 -7.92
N VAL A 150 4.80 0.93 -9.01
CA VAL A 150 4.17 1.69 -10.10
C VAL A 150 4.24 0.89 -11.38
N GLN A 151 3.09 0.77 -12.05
CA GLN A 151 2.99 0.23 -13.41
C GLN A 151 2.36 1.27 -14.33
N ASP A 152 3.13 1.72 -15.33
CA ASP A 152 2.64 2.66 -16.32
C ASP A 152 2.06 1.94 -17.54
N ILE A 153 0.91 2.42 -18.01
CA ILE A 153 0.18 1.87 -19.15
C ILE A 153 -0.08 3.01 -20.12
N TYR A 154 0.51 2.93 -21.30
CA TYR A 154 0.44 4.01 -22.27
C TYR A 154 -0.75 3.83 -23.24
N ARG A 155 -1.42 4.93 -23.56
CA ARG A 155 -2.48 5.02 -24.57
C ARG A 155 -2.18 6.20 -25.50
N THR A 156 -2.89 6.26 -26.63
CA THR A 156 -2.65 7.25 -27.69
C THR A 156 -2.74 8.71 -27.21
N SER A 157 -3.60 8.99 -26.22
CA SER A 157 -3.91 10.37 -25.78
C SER A 157 -3.76 10.62 -24.26
N HIS A 158 -3.35 9.59 -23.52
CA HIS A 158 -3.20 9.62 -22.06
C HIS A 158 -2.37 8.40 -21.63
N TRP A 159 -1.94 8.37 -20.39
CA TRP A 159 -1.45 7.13 -19.78
C TRP A 159 -2.16 6.91 -18.45
N PHE A 160 -2.07 5.69 -17.96
CA PHE A 160 -2.50 5.32 -16.63
C PHE A 160 -1.27 4.91 -15.83
N SER A 161 -1.13 5.45 -14.63
CA SER A 161 -0.19 4.91 -13.65
C SER A 161 -1.01 4.14 -12.62
N ARG A 162 -0.73 2.84 -12.51
CA ARG A 162 -1.33 1.95 -11.52
C ARG A 162 -0.37 1.79 -10.37
N PHE A 163 -0.80 2.25 -9.20
CA PHE A 163 -0.08 2.15 -7.94
C PHE A 163 -0.58 0.94 -7.18
N HIS A 164 0.35 0.05 -6.82
CA HIS A 164 0.13 -1.01 -5.86
C HIS A 164 0.69 -0.53 -4.52
N ILE A 165 -0.19 -0.31 -3.55
CA ILE A 165 0.12 0.31 -2.26
C ILE A 165 -0.21 -0.69 -1.17
N GLY A 166 0.80 -1.13 -0.44
CA GLY A 166 0.64 -2.14 0.60
C GLY A 166 1.69 -2.01 1.68
N PRO A 167 1.57 -2.78 2.77
CA PRO A 167 2.60 -2.80 3.78
C PRO A 167 3.89 -3.41 3.20
N SER A 168 5.04 -2.98 3.72
CA SER A 168 6.36 -3.57 3.47
C SER A 168 6.81 -4.50 4.60
N THR A 169 6.00 -4.61 5.65
CA THR A 169 6.24 -5.40 6.86
C THR A 169 5.02 -6.26 7.12
N LEU A 170 5.08 -7.12 8.14
CA LEU A 170 3.94 -7.93 8.59
C LEU A 170 2.81 -7.08 9.21
N VAL A 171 3.06 -5.80 9.49
CA VAL A 171 2.06 -4.90 10.07
C VAL A 171 1.14 -4.38 8.96
N PRO A 172 -0.18 -4.65 9.02
CA PRO A 172 -1.14 -4.08 8.09
C PRO A 172 -1.19 -2.56 8.18
N ILE A 173 -1.49 -1.90 7.06
CA ILE A 173 -1.63 -0.44 7.01
C ILE A 173 -3.04 -0.05 6.58
N MET A 174 -3.56 1.02 7.18
CA MET A 174 -4.79 1.68 6.75
C MET A 174 -4.43 2.82 5.81
N ILE A 175 -4.94 2.78 4.58
CA ILE A 175 -4.78 3.89 3.63
C ILE A 175 -5.92 4.88 3.85
N LEU A 176 -5.55 6.11 4.17
CA LEU A 176 -6.49 7.22 4.38
C LEU A 176 -6.75 8.01 3.10
N GLY A 177 -5.79 8.02 2.18
CA GLY A 177 -5.94 8.71 0.90
C GLY A 177 -4.68 8.68 0.06
N CYS A 178 -4.86 8.86 -1.25
CA CYS A 178 -3.78 8.97 -2.21
C CYS A 178 -4.04 10.16 -3.12
N GLU A 179 -3.01 10.97 -3.35
CA GLU A 179 -3.07 12.17 -4.14
C GLU A 179 -1.83 12.26 -5.03
N VAL A 180 -2.00 12.81 -6.24
CA VAL A 180 -0.88 13.16 -7.11
C VAL A 180 -0.76 14.67 -7.08
N GLU A 181 0.40 15.20 -6.65
CA GLU A 181 0.67 16.63 -6.76
C GLU A 181 0.78 16.99 -8.24
N GLU A 182 -0.18 17.79 -8.72
CA GLU A 182 -0.17 18.27 -10.10
C GLU A 182 0.97 19.27 -10.28
N GLY A 183 1.91 18.94 -11.16
CA GLY A 183 2.96 19.86 -11.60
C GLY A 183 2.50 20.74 -12.76
N SER A 184 3.37 21.64 -13.22
CA SER A 184 3.14 22.41 -14.46
C SER A 184 2.95 21.50 -15.68
N ASP A 185 3.54 20.31 -15.63
CA ASP A 185 3.73 19.47 -16.80
C ASP A 185 2.77 18.28 -16.87
N ILE A 186 2.01 18.02 -15.80
CA ILE A 186 1.13 16.85 -15.69
C ILE A 186 -0.17 17.24 -15.01
N LYS A 187 -1.29 16.88 -15.64
CA LYS A 187 -2.61 16.84 -14.98
C LYS A 187 -2.97 15.42 -14.62
N ALA A 188 -3.53 15.25 -13.42
CA ALA A 188 -3.94 13.96 -12.90
C ALA A 188 -5.45 13.92 -12.72
N LYS A 189 -6.06 12.83 -13.18
CA LYS A 189 -7.46 12.52 -12.90
C LYS A 189 -7.54 11.16 -12.24
N ALA A 190 -7.93 11.17 -10.97
CA ALA A 190 -8.13 9.98 -10.18
C ALA A 190 -9.50 10.04 -9.50
N HIS A 191 -10.07 8.87 -9.23
CA HIS A 191 -11.16 8.74 -8.29
C HIS A 191 -10.58 8.41 -6.92
N ASN A 192 -11.10 9.05 -5.86
CA ASN A 192 -10.79 8.60 -4.52
C ASN A 192 -11.56 7.30 -4.28
N ILE A 193 -10.83 6.23 -3.99
CA ILE A 193 -11.40 4.92 -3.65
C ILE A 193 -11.25 4.60 -2.16
N PHE A 194 -10.58 5.48 -1.41
CA PHE A 194 -10.21 5.26 -0.01
C PHE A 194 -11.15 5.93 0.99
N ASP A 195 -12.32 6.41 0.54
CA ASP A 195 -13.35 6.98 1.41
C ASP A 195 -13.87 5.97 2.46
N GLN A 196 -13.62 4.67 2.27
CA GLN A 196 -14.04 3.59 3.18
C GLN A 196 -12.92 3.06 4.11
N LEU A 197 -11.83 3.81 4.34
CA LEU A 197 -10.74 3.44 5.27
C LEU A 197 -10.21 2.00 5.04
N ALA A 198 -9.69 1.74 3.84
CA ALA A 198 -9.22 0.42 3.45
C ALA A 198 -7.96 0.00 4.23
N ILE A 199 -8.00 -1.18 4.86
CA ILE A 199 -6.80 -1.85 5.36
C ILE A 199 -6.21 -2.69 4.23
N THR A 200 -4.89 -2.62 4.09
CA THR A 200 -4.12 -3.48 3.20
C THR A 200 -3.21 -4.40 4.00
N PHE A 201 -3.09 -5.63 3.51
CA PHE A 201 -2.26 -6.69 4.06
C PHE A 201 -1.11 -6.97 3.09
N LEU A 202 -0.06 -7.66 3.55
CA LEU A 202 1.16 -7.89 2.78
C LEU A 202 0.88 -8.53 1.40
N ASP A 203 0.02 -9.54 1.37
CA ASP A 203 -0.38 -10.24 0.15
C ASP A 203 -1.57 -9.59 -0.59
N GLN A 204 -2.15 -8.53 -0.02
CA GLN A 204 -3.33 -7.85 -0.56
C GLN A 204 -3.12 -6.33 -0.63
N PRO A 205 -2.17 -5.85 -1.46
CA PRO A 205 -1.97 -4.43 -1.66
C PRO A 205 -3.17 -3.79 -2.37
N ALA A 206 -3.51 -2.56 -1.98
CA ALA A 206 -4.50 -1.78 -2.69
C ALA A 206 -4.00 -1.39 -4.07
N GLN A 207 -4.94 -1.34 -5.03
CA GLN A 207 -4.66 -0.88 -6.39
C GLN A 207 -5.36 0.44 -6.65
N TRP A 208 -4.58 1.48 -6.92
CA TRP A 208 -5.10 2.79 -7.28
C TRP A 208 -4.60 3.18 -8.66
N THR A 209 -5.51 3.46 -9.59
CA THR A 209 -5.15 3.81 -10.97
C THR A 209 -5.48 5.28 -11.23
N VAL A 210 -4.47 6.02 -11.66
CA VAL A 210 -4.58 7.44 -12.00
C VAL A 210 -4.45 7.61 -13.50
N ARG A 211 -5.35 8.38 -14.11
CA ARG A 211 -5.21 8.81 -15.49
C ARG A 211 -4.39 10.09 -15.53
N LEU A 212 -3.27 10.05 -16.24
CA LEU A 212 -2.36 11.18 -16.36
C LEU A 212 -2.41 11.75 -17.77
N GLN A 213 -2.28 13.08 -17.86
CA GLN A 213 -2.27 13.84 -19.09
C GLN A 213 -1.09 14.81 -19.09
N SER A 214 -0.14 14.59 -20.00
CA SER A 214 1.01 15.48 -20.22
C SER A 214 0.61 16.86 -20.68
N ILE A 215 1.40 17.85 -20.28
CA ILE A 215 1.36 19.22 -20.77
C ILE A 215 2.82 19.71 -20.90
N PRO A 216 3.43 19.83 -22.09
CA PRO A 216 2.99 19.41 -23.43
C PRO A 216 3.07 17.89 -23.67
N PRO A 217 2.40 17.34 -24.71
CA PRO A 217 2.23 15.89 -24.96
C PRO A 217 3.50 15.02 -25.04
N ASP A 218 4.66 15.64 -25.33
CA ASP A 218 5.92 14.95 -25.68
C ASP A 218 7.16 15.53 -24.94
N SER A 219 7.00 15.98 -23.69
CA SER A 219 8.16 16.39 -22.89
C SER A 219 9.07 15.20 -22.53
N ARG A 220 10.36 15.49 -22.29
CA ARG A 220 11.33 14.53 -21.73
C ARG A 220 10.87 14.04 -20.35
N VAL A 221 11.56 13.04 -19.78
CA VAL A 221 11.31 12.42 -18.46
C VAL A 221 10.55 13.35 -17.53
N GLN A 222 9.31 13.01 -17.25
CA GLN A 222 8.42 13.84 -16.45
C GLN A 222 8.45 13.33 -15.02
N LYS A 223 8.33 14.24 -14.07
CA LYS A 223 8.31 13.90 -12.65
C LYS A 223 7.05 14.42 -12.01
N PHE A 224 6.47 13.63 -11.13
CA PHE A 224 5.38 14.07 -10.26
C PHE A 224 5.58 13.46 -8.87
N SER A 225 4.94 14.07 -7.86
CA SER A 225 4.94 13.51 -6.51
C SER A 225 3.65 12.73 -6.28
N LEU A 226 3.78 11.51 -5.76
CA LEU A 226 2.68 10.77 -5.16
C LEU A 226 2.70 11.02 -3.66
N LEU A 227 1.56 11.40 -3.10
CA LEU A 227 1.31 11.49 -1.67
C LEU A 227 0.40 10.34 -1.23
N VAL A 228 0.84 9.57 -0.24
CA VAL A 228 0.04 8.52 0.38
C VAL A 228 -0.10 8.80 1.86
N ARG A 229 -1.33 9.06 2.32
CA ARG A 229 -1.65 9.20 3.74
C ARG A 229 -2.09 7.85 4.31
N TYR A 230 -1.47 7.43 5.40
CA TYR A 230 -1.73 6.12 5.99
C TYR A 230 -1.56 6.11 7.51
N LYS A 231 -2.03 5.04 8.15
CA LYS A 231 -1.77 4.69 9.56
C LYS A 231 -1.31 3.25 9.64
N CYS A 232 -0.46 2.94 10.61
CA CYS A 232 -0.09 1.56 10.89
C CYS A 232 -1.06 0.95 11.91
N LEU A 233 -1.51 -0.28 11.67
CA LEU A 233 -2.51 -0.93 12.52
C LEU A 233 -1.96 -1.22 13.92
N ASP A 234 -0.69 -1.58 14.01
CA ASP A 234 0.04 -1.84 15.26
C ASP A 234 -0.05 -0.64 16.23
N GLN A 235 0.19 0.58 15.74
CA GLN A 235 0.07 1.81 16.51
C GLN A 235 -1.37 2.08 16.95
N MET A 236 -2.34 1.86 16.05
CA MET A 236 -3.76 2.00 16.40
C MET A 236 -4.16 1.05 17.53
N MET A 237 -3.70 -0.20 17.47
CA MET A 237 -3.94 -1.21 18.50
C MET A 237 -3.32 -0.80 19.83
N LEU A 238 -2.03 -0.46 19.84
CA LEU A 238 -1.32 -0.12 21.06
C LEU A 238 -1.91 1.11 21.74
N GLU A 239 -2.23 2.17 20.99
CA GLU A 239 -2.86 3.37 21.54
C GLU A 239 -4.28 3.11 22.04
N SER A 240 -5.06 2.27 21.35
CA SER A 240 -6.42 1.90 21.80
C SER A 240 -6.38 1.10 23.10
N VAL A 241 -5.43 0.17 23.21
CA VAL A 241 -5.26 -0.66 24.43
C VAL A 241 -4.73 0.17 25.58
N GLU A 242 -3.70 0.99 25.32
CA GLU A 242 -3.12 1.86 26.33
C GLU A 242 -4.19 2.81 26.88
N GLN A 243 -4.95 3.52 26.04
CA GLN A 243 -5.99 4.41 26.53
C GLN A 243 -7.05 3.67 27.35
N ALA A 244 -7.58 2.56 26.83
CA ALA A 244 -8.56 1.74 27.54
C ALA A 244 -8.07 1.32 28.93
N PHE A 245 -6.82 0.90 29.03
CA PHE A 245 -6.21 0.47 30.27
C PHE A 245 -5.97 1.64 31.23
N GLN A 246 -5.54 2.80 30.73
CA GLN A 246 -5.36 4.01 31.52
C GLN A 246 -6.68 4.53 32.11
N GLU A 247 -7.75 4.54 31.32
CA GLU A 247 -9.09 4.93 31.75
C GLU A 247 -9.62 4.01 32.85
N ASP A 248 -9.48 2.70 32.68
CA ASP A 248 -9.94 1.72 33.66
C ASP A 248 -9.11 1.74 34.96
N LEU A 249 -7.79 1.95 34.86
CA LEU A 249 -6.91 2.12 36.02
C LEU A 249 -7.26 3.38 36.82
N SER A 250 -7.52 4.48 36.12
CA SER A 250 -7.94 5.74 36.73
C SER A 250 -9.28 5.58 37.45
N ALA A 251 -10.27 4.96 36.81
CA ALA A 251 -11.57 4.67 37.43
C ALA A 251 -11.47 3.78 38.67
N ALA A 252 -10.44 2.95 38.77
CA ALA A 252 -10.15 2.08 39.91
C ALA A 252 -9.35 2.75 41.04
N GLY A 253 -8.90 4.00 40.86
CA GLY A 253 -8.10 4.74 41.84
C GLY A 253 -6.63 4.32 41.92
N PHE A 254 -6.07 3.86 40.79
CA PHE A 254 -4.66 3.45 40.66
C PHE A 254 -3.84 4.43 39.81
N GLU A 255 -4.16 5.73 39.84
CA GLU A 255 -3.57 6.74 38.95
C GLU A 255 -2.04 6.79 39.02
N GLN A 256 -1.48 6.62 40.22
CA GLN A 256 -0.03 6.60 40.45
C GLN A 256 0.72 5.45 39.75
N TYR A 257 0.01 4.39 39.35
CA TYR A 257 0.59 3.22 38.69
C TYR A 257 0.31 3.18 37.18
N ILE A 258 -0.40 4.17 36.63
CA ILE A 258 -0.75 4.22 35.21
C ILE A 258 0.50 4.12 34.33
N ARG A 259 1.52 4.97 34.56
CA ARG A 259 2.73 5.01 33.74
C ARG A 259 3.51 3.68 33.74
N PRO A 260 3.88 3.08 34.89
CA PRO A 260 4.62 1.82 34.87
C PRO A 260 3.81 0.65 34.32
N LEU A 261 2.52 0.53 34.65
CA LEU A 261 1.69 -0.58 34.20
C LEU A 261 1.36 -0.49 32.72
N SER A 262 1.01 0.70 32.21
CA SER A 262 0.69 0.88 30.78
C SER A 262 1.93 0.63 29.92
N LYS A 263 3.10 1.17 30.33
CA LYS A 263 4.37 0.93 29.64
C LYS A 263 4.69 -0.57 29.56
N HIS A 264 4.47 -1.30 30.65
CA HIS A 264 4.71 -2.74 30.69
C HIS A 264 3.72 -3.54 29.83
N LEU A 265 2.42 -3.19 29.90
CA LEU A 265 1.38 -3.79 29.05
C LEU A 265 1.71 -3.60 27.56
N VAL A 266 1.99 -2.38 27.12
CA VAL A 266 2.34 -2.04 25.73
C VAL A 266 3.60 -2.78 25.28
N GLN A 267 4.62 -2.88 26.14
CA GLN A 267 5.85 -3.61 25.82
C GLN A 267 5.63 -5.11 25.66
N ASN A 268 4.83 -5.72 26.55
CA ASN A 268 4.49 -7.14 26.46
C ASN A 268 3.62 -7.41 25.22
N ILE A 269 2.70 -6.50 24.87
CA ILE A 269 1.89 -6.67 23.66
C ILE A 269 2.75 -6.65 22.41
N LYS A 270 3.66 -5.68 22.32
CA LYS A 270 4.60 -5.56 21.18
C LYS A 270 5.48 -6.80 20.99
N SER A 271 5.83 -7.49 22.07
CA SER A 271 6.69 -8.68 22.01
C SER A 271 5.93 -9.98 21.81
N ALA A 272 4.63 -10.02 22.16
CA ALA A 272 3.83 -11.23 22.16
C ALA A 272 2.97 -11.43 20.89
N TRP A 273 2.52 -10.36 20.21
CA TRP A 273 1.63 -10.52 19.06
C TRP A 273 2.27 -11.30 17.91
N THR A 274 1.41 -12.01 17.20
CA THR A 274 1.74 -12.69 15.96
C THR A 274 1.19 -11.93 14.75
N GLU A 275 1.67 -12.29 13.58
CA GLU A 275 1.11 -11.82 12.30
C GLU A 275 -0.40 -12.11 12.20
N GLN A 276 -0.83 -13.26 12.70
CA GLN A 276 -2.25 -13.65 12.68
C GLN A 276 -3.10 -12.74 13.56
N ASP A 277 -2.58 -12.28 14.70
CA ASP A 277 -3.29 -11.35 15.57
C ASP A 277 -3.50 -9.99 14.88
N LEU A 278 -2.47 -9.51 14.16
CA LEU A 278 -2.54 -8.27 13.39
C LEU A 278 -3.54 -8.40 12.22
N GLU A 279 -3.54 -9.53 11.51
CA GLU A 279 -4.50 -9.79 10.44
C GLU A 279 -5.94 -9.85 10.96
N ALA A 280 -6.16 -10.61 12.04
CA ALA A 280 -7.47 -10.73 12.68
C ALA A 280 -7.96 -9.35 13.16
N ALA A 281 -7.09 -8.56 13.77
CA ALA A 281 -7.40 -7.20 14.21
C ALA A 281 -7.72 -6.26 13.04
N GLY A 282 -7.03 -6.41 11.92
CA GLY A 282 -7.30 -5.65 10.71
C GLY A 282 -8.67 -5.96 10.10
N LEU A 283 -9.06 -7.24 10.09
CA LEU A 283 -10.33 -7.71 9.52
C LEU A 283 -11.53 -7.41 10.44
N THR A 284 -11.38 -7.65 11.74
CA THR A 284 -12.46 -7.51 12.73
C THR A 284 -12.60 -6.10 13.28
N ARG A 285 -11.53 -5.28 13.19
CA ARG A 285 -11.39 -3.99 13.89
C ARG A 285 -11.46 -4.14 15.41
N GLU A 286 -11.11 -5.31 15.91
CA GLU A 286 -11.16 -5.68 17.32
C GLU A 286 -9.88 -6.43 17.67
N MET A 287 -9.35 -6.18 18.88
CA MET A 287 -8.20 -6.89 19.40
C MET A 287 -8.63 -7.70 20.62
N GLU A 288 -8.30 -8.98 20.62
CA GLU A 288 -8.46 -9.83 21.80
C GLU A 288 -7.36 -9.50 22.82
N ILE A 289 -7.74 -9.35 24.09
CA ILE A 289 -6.79 -9.20 25.19
C ILE A 289 -6.43 -10.61 25.67
N TRP A 290 -5.15 -10.97 25.59
CA TRP A 290 -4.67 -12.26 26.08
C TRP A 290 -4.86 -12.45 27.59
N HIS A 291 -4.65 -13.68 28.05
CA HIS A 291 -4.88 -14.07 29.42
C HIS A 291 -3.87 -13.38 30.36
N GLN A 292 -4.23 -13.27 31.64
CA GLN A 292 -3.37 -12.67 32.66
C GLN A 292 -1.98 -13.32 32.74
N ASP A 293 -1.90 -14.63 32.47
CA ASP A 293 -0.64 -15.39 32.51
C ASP A 293 0.32 -15.03 31.36
N ASP A 294 -0.20 -14.38 30.31
CA ASP A 294 0.59 -13.97 29.15
C ASP A 294 1.31 -12.62 29.40
N VAL A 295 0.95 -11.90 30.47
CA VAL A 295 1.51 -10.59 30.83
C VAL A 295 2.10 -10.65 32.24
N ASP A 296 3.43 -10.59 32.37
CA ASP A 296 4.14 -10.67 33.66
C ASP A 296 4.06 -9.37 34.50
N PHE A 297 2.83 -8.95 34.82
CA PHE A 297 2.61 -7.86 35.75
C PHE A 297 3.17 -8.14 37.15
N LEU A 298 3.37 -9.42 37.51
CA LEU A 298 3.87 -9.82 38.82
C LEU A 298 5.26 -9.22 39.10
N THR A 299 6.08 -9.02 38.08
CA THR A 299 7.37 -8.34 38.22
C THR A 299 7.23 -6.92 38.80
N ILE A 300 6.19 -6.17 38.40
CA ILE A 300 5.92 -4.82 38.93
C ILE A 300 5.18 -4.90 40.27
N VAL A 301 4.17 -5.77 40.34
CA VAL A 301 3.27 -5.84 41.49
C VAL A 301 3.97 -6.35 42.74
N ASN A 302 4.90 -7.31 42.61
CA ASN A 302 5.73 -7.81 43.71
C ASN A 302 6.66 -6.75 44.31
N GLY A 303 6.92 -5.66 43.59
CA GLY A 303 7.71 -4.53 44.08
C GLY A 303 6.93 -3.55 44.97
N LEU A 304 5.61 -3.70 45.08
CA LEU A 304 4.73 -2.82 45.85
C LEU A 304 4.55 -3.30 47.29
N ASP A 305 3.98 -2.44 48.15
CA ASP A 305 3.59 -2.85 49.49
C ASP A 305 2.50 -3.94 49.44
N GLY A 306 2.49 -4.86 50.40
CA GLY A 306 1.62 -6.04 50.34
C GLY A 306 0.11 -5.74 50.34
N SER A 307 -0.31 -4.54 50.75
CA SER A 307 -1.72 -4.15 50.71
C SER A 307 -2.13 -3.68 49.32
N THR A 308 -1.29 -2.87 48.67
CA THR A 308 -1.53 -2.37 47.32
C THR A 308 -1.32 -3.45 46.28
N SER A 309 -0.29 -4.28 46.43
CA SER A 309 -0.03 -5.43 45.57
C SER A 309 -1.26 -6.33 45.46
N ARG A 310 -1.86 -6.74 46.59
CA ARG A 310 -3.05 -7.60 46.59
C ARG A 310 -4.26 -6.95 45.92
N LYS A 311 -4.48 -5.64 46.15
CA LYS A 311 -5.58 -4.90 45.52
C LYS A 311 -5.40 -4.84 44.01
N LEU A 312 -4.18 -4.56 43.55
CA LEU A 312 -3.86 -4.45 42.14
C LEU A 312 -3.90 -5.82 41.43
N GLU A 313 -3.42 -6.89 42.06
CA GLU A 313 -3.57 -8.27 41.54
C GLU A 313 -5.05 -8.66 41.37
N THR A 314 -5.87 -8.37 42.38
CA THR A 314 -7.31 -8.66 42.34
C THR A 314 -7.99 -7.87 41.23
N TRP A 315 -7.59 -6.61 41.05
CA TRP A 315 -8.13 -5.76 39.99
C TRP A 315 -7.67 -6.22 38.60
N LEU A 316 -6.38 -6.52 38.39
CA LEU A 316 -5.86 -7.02 37.12
C LEU A 316 -6.56 -8.32 36.70
N ALA A 317 -6.74 -9.25 37.63
CA ALA A 317 -7.47 -10.49 37.38
C ALA A 317 -8.94 -10.24 36.99
N ALA A 318 -9.60 -9.26 37.62
CA ALA A 318 -10.96 -8.86 37.25
C ALA A 318 -11.02 -8.15 35.89
N TRP A 319 -10.02 -7.32 35.59
CA TRP A 319 -9.91 -6.58 34.34
C TRP A 319 -9.76 -7.52 33.15
N HIS A 320 -8.81 -8.47 33.18
CA HIS A 320 -8.63 -9.47 32.11
C HIS A 320 -9.87 -10.35 31.91
N ARG A 321 -10.64 -10.64 32.96
CA ARG A 321 -11.90 -11.41 32.85
C ARG A 321 -13.03 -10.61 32.22
N THR A 322 -13.02 -9.30 32.37
CA THR A 322 -14.13 -8.42 31.95
C THR A 322 -13.87 -7.82 30.56
N ARG A 323 -12.63 -7.40 30.28
CA ARG A 323 -12.20 -6.92 28.97
C ARG A 323 -11.49 -8.04 28.21
N ASN A 324 -12.26 -8.78 27.43
CA ASN A 324 -11.73 -9.76 26.48
C ASN A 324 -11.45 -9.15 25.09
N VAL A 325 -12.13 -8.06 24.74
CA VAL A 325 -12.02 -7.43 23.42
C VAL A 325 -11.93 -5.91 23.54
N ILE A 326 -11.01 -5.32 22.78
CA ILE A 326 -10.87 -3.87 22.61
C ILE A 326 -11.18 -3.51 21.16
N LYS A 327 -12.14 -2.61 20.96
CA LYS A 327 -12.45 -2.06 19.65
C LYS A 327 -11.37 -1.08 19.24
N LEU A 328 -10.89 -1.22 18.01
CA LEU A 328 -9.89 -0.32 17.44
C LEU A 328 -10.55 0.98 17.04
N ASP A 329 -10.04 2.08 17.55
CA ASP A 329 -10.49 3.41 17.18
C ASP A 329 -9.63 3.95 16.03
N ALA A 330 -10.26 4.20 14.88
CA ALA A 330 -9.60 4.76 13.69
C ALA A 330 -9.04 6.18 13.92
N SER A 331 -9.49 6.89 14.96
CA SER A 331 -8.92 8.18 15.36
C SER A 331 -7.50 8.02 15.94
N LYS A 332 -7.17 6.86 16.51
CA LYS A 332 -5.88 6.53 17.11
C LYS A 332 -4.83 6.19 16.07
N GLY A 333 -3.57 6.16 16.49
CA GLY A 333 -2.41 6.02 15.63
C GLY A 333 -2.03 7.34 14.97
N GLN A 334 -0.72 7.56 14.84
CA GLN A 334 -0.19 8.71 14.11
C GLN A 334 -0.51 8.58 12.61
N THR A 335 -1.15 9.60 12.04
CA THR A 335 -1.27 9.74 10.59
C THR A 335 0.09 10.08 9.99
N ARG A 336 0.49 9.34 8.97
CA ARG A 336 1.76 9.53 8.26
C ARG A 336 1.52 9.82 6.78
N THR A 337 2.39 10.63 6.19
CA THR A 337 2.38 10.97 4.77
C THR A 337 3.67 10.47 4.12
N LEU A 338 3.55 9.58 3.14
CA LEU A 338 4.64 9.21 2.26
C LEU A 338 4.61 10.09 1.01
N LYS A 339 5.70 10.81 0.74
CA LYS A 339 5.95 11.53 -0.50
C LYS A 339 6.96 10.76 -1.35
N LEU A 340 6.51 10.27 -2.50
CA LEU A 340 7.31 9.54 -3.48
C LEU A 340 7.46 10.37 -4.76
N ALA A 341 8.70 10.65 -5.17
CA ALA A 341 8.97 11.18 -6.49
C ALA A 341 8.89 10.05 -7.52
N VAL A 342 7.95 10.17 -8.47
CA VAL A 342 7.76 9.20 -9.55
C VAL A 342 8.31 9.80 -10.84
N GLU A 343 9.22 9.06 -11.49
CA GLU A 343 9.75 9.41 -12.79
C GLU A 343 9.02 8.62 -13.88
N LEU A 344 8.41 9.34 -14.82
CA LEU A 344 7.78 8.76 -16.00
C LEU A 344 8.80 8.65 -17.13
N PRO A 345 9.09 7.43 -17.63
CA PRO A 345 9.97 7.30 -18.76
C PRO A 345 9.33 7.89 -20.03
N PRO A 346 10.15 8.20 -21.05
CA PRO A 346 9.65 8.67 -22.34
C PRO A 346 8.61 7.70 -22.90
N ARG A 347 7.56 8.23 -23.55
CA ARG A 347 6.48 7.43 -24.11
C ARG A 347 7.03 6.35 -25.06
N PRO A 348 6.74 5.06 -24.83
CA PRO A 348 7.14 3.99 -25.75
C PRO A 348 6.35 4.07 -27.05
N PRO A 349 6.78 3.39 -28.13
CA PRO A 349 5.96 3.24 -29.32
C PRO A 349 4.62 2.56 -28.98
N ILE A 350 3.50 3.15 -29.37
CA ILE A 350 2.17 2.63 -29.08
C ILE A 350 1.54 2.11 -30.37
N ILE A 351 1.03 0.88 -30.32
CA ILE A 351 0.24 0.30 -31.39
C ILE A 351 -1.17 0.03 -30.87
N THR A 352 -2.17 0.60 -31.54
CA THR A 352 -3.57 0.36 -31.22
C THR A 352 -4.19 -0.48 -32.31
N ALA A 353 -4.74 -1.64 -31.95
CA ALA A 353 -5.50 -2.48 -32.87
C ALA A 353 -6.98 -2.48 -32.50
N VAL A 354 -7.82 -2.40 -33.53
CA VAL A 354 -9.28 -2.46 -33.43
C VAL A 354 -9.78 -3.45 -34.47
N LEU A 355 -10.36 -4.55 -34.02
CA LEU A 355 -11.05 -5.50 -34.89
C LEU A 355 -12.55 -5.25 -34.80
N SER A 356 -13.14 -4.77 -35.88
CA SER A 356 -14.55 -4.39 -35.94
C SER A 356 -15.30 -5.30 -36.91
N ILE A 357 -16.49 -5.78 -36.53
CA ILE A 357 -17.35 -6.56 -37.43
C ILE A 357 -18.12 -5.58 -38.32
N THR A 358 -17.96 -5.73 -39.63
CA THR A 358 -18.58 -4.87 -40.64
C THR A 358 -19.74 -5.56 -41.37
N GLY A 359 -19.87 -6.89 -41.25
CA GLY A 359 -20.98 -7.63 -41.87
C GLY A 359 -21.05 -9.09 -41.44
N GLY A 360 -22.12 -9.77 -41.87
CA GLY A 360 -22.33 -11.19 -41.57
C GLY A 360 -23.10 -11.46 -40.28
N ILE A 361 -23.73 -10.46 -39.67
CA ILE A 361 -24.65 -10.64 -38.54
C ILE A 361 -26.09 -10.58 -39.07
N SER A 362 -26.85 -11.67 -38.86
CA SER A 362 -28.15 -11.90 -39.53
C SER A 362 -29.33 -11.20 -38.87
N SER A 363 -29.17 -10.68 -37.65
CA SER A 363 -30.27 -10.16 -36.83
C SER A 363 -30.01 -8.74 -36.34
N SER A 364 -31.06 -7.93 -36.22
CA SER A 364 -31.05 -6.66 -35.47
C SER A 364 -30.58 -6.81 -34.01
N ALA A 365 -30.56 -8.04 -33.48
CA ALA A 365 -30.09 -8.42 -32.16
C ALA A 365 -28.58 -8.73 -32.05
N GLY A 366 -27.77 -8.59 -33.12
CA GLY A 366 -26.31 -8.73 -33.00
C GLY A 366 -25.77 -10.18 -32.94
N VAL A 367 -26.56 -11.19 -33.33
CA VAL A 367 -26.21 -12.63 -33.17
C VAL A 367 -25.70 -13.27 -34.47
N ALA A 368 -24.64 -14.08 -34.36
CA ALA A 368 -24.06 -14.89 -35.43
C ALA A 368 -24.49 -16.36 -35.32
N SER A 369 -24.56 -17.09 -36.44
CA SER A 369 -24.77 -18.55 -36.40
C SER A 369 -23.44 -19.30 -36.44
N LEU A 370 -23.40 -20.50 -35.86
CA LEU A 370 -22.25 -21.40 -35.96
C LEU A 370 -21.87 -21.64 -37.44
N GLY A 371 -20.59 -21.49 -37.77
CA GLY A 371 -20.10 -21.63 -39.15
C GLY A 371 -20.42 -20.46 -40.09
N GLN A 372 -21.10 -19.41 -39.61
CA GLN A 372 -21.39 -18.23 -40.42
C GLN A 372 -20.17 -17.31 -40.56
N ALA A 373 -19.85 -16.90 -41.78
CA ALA A 373 -18.76 -15.96 -42.02
C ALA A 373 -19.12 -14.54 -41.53
N LEU A 374 -18.29 -14.01 -40.63
CA LEU A 374 -18.32 -12.64 -40.15
C LEU A 374 -17.23 -11.84 -40.87
N PHE A 375 -17.64 -10.78 -41.55
CA PHE A 375 -16.71 -9.88 -42.23
C PHE A 375 -16.24 -8.83 -41.24
N CYS A 376 -14.93 -8.72 -41.08
CA CYS A 376 -14.29 -7.83 -40.12
C CYS A 376 -13.28 -6.91 -40.82
N GLU A 377 -13.12 -5.70 -40.26
CA GLU A 377 -12.05 -4.78 -40.60
C GLU A 377 -11.11 -4.65 -39.40
N LEU A 378 -9.83 -4.94 -39.63
CA LEU A 378 -8.75 -4.72 -38.69
C LEU A 378 -8.12 -3.36 -39.00
N LEU A 379 -8.25 -2.42 -38.07
CA LEU A 379 -7.56 -1.14 -38.08
C LEU A 379 -6.38 -1.19 -37.11
N ILE A 380 -5.18 -0.89 -37.58
CA ILE A 380 -3.98 -0.76 -36.75
C ILE A 380 -3.45 0.67 -36.88
N GLU A 381 -3.42 1.39 -35.76
CA GLU A 381 -2.88 2.73 -35.62
C GLU A 381 -1.53 2.67 -34.91
N LYS A 382 -0.53 3.37 -35.44
CA LYS A 382 0.83 3.42 -34.90
C LYS A 382 1.16 4.84 -34.47
N LEU A 383 1.49 5.00 -33.20
CA LEU A 383 2.07 6.23 -32.66
C LEU A 383 3.54 5.95 -32.33
N LEU A 384 4.42 6.34 -33.25
CA LEU A 384 5.85 6.00 -33.20
C LEU A 384 6.68 7.25 -32.87
N PRO A 385 7.74 7.13 -32.06
CA PRO A 385 8.70 8.20 -31.89
C PRO A 385 9.51 8.43 -33.19
N PRO A 386 10.05 9.63 -33.43
CA PRO A 386 10.74 9.97 -34.70
C PRO A 386 11.93 9.07 -35.04
N TRP A 387 12.57 8.46 -34.05
CA TRP A 387 13.70 7.54 -34.26
C TRP A 387 13.28 6.16 -34.77
N LEU A 388 12.01 5.77 -34.60
CA LEU A 388 11.47 4.47 -35.01
C LEU A 388 10.63 4.56 -36.31
N ALA A 389 10.20 5.77 -36.70
CA ALA A 389 9.47 6.01 -37.94
C ALA A 389 10.41 6.07 -39.17
N ARG A 390 11.25 5.03 -39.36
CA ARG A 390 12.24 4.93 -40.45
C ARG A 390 12.09 3.62 -41.21
N ASP A 391 12.54 3.60 -42.47
CA ASP A 391 12.45 2.43 -43.37
C ASP A 391 13.28 1.21 -42.91
N GLU A 392 14.14 1.37 -41.90
CA GLU A 392 14.92 0.28 -41.27
C GLU A 392 14.14 -0.46 -40.16
N THR A 393 12.84 -0.16 -40.01
CA THR A 393 11.96 -0.77 -39.01
C THR A 393 10.87 -1.59 -39.68
N GLU A 394 10.63 -2.78 -39.14
CA GLU A 394 9.63 -3.70 -39.65
C GLU A 394 8.64 -4.07 -38.56
N PHE A 395 7.35 -3.96 -38.90
CA PHE A 395 6.24 -4.29 -38.04
C PHE A 395 5.48 -5.48 -38.62
N ILE A 396 5.24 -6.50 -37.80
CA ILE A 396 4.55 -7.72 -38.21
C ILE A 396 3.36 -7.92 -37.28
N PHE A 397 2.14 -7.97 -37.83
CA PHE A 397 0.96 -8.30 -37.04
C PHE A 397 0.62 -9.79 -37.13
N GLU A 398 0.05 -10.31 -36.06
CA GLU A 398 -0.51 -11.66 -35.96
C GLU A 398 -1.87 -11.61 -35.25
N ILE A 399 -2.87 -12.26 -35.82
CA ILE A 399 -4.19 -12.43 -35.20
C ILE A 399 -4.18 -13.74 -34.41
N PHE A 400 -4.28 -13.63 -33.09
CA PHE A 400 -4.33 -14.75 -32.16
C PHE A 400 -5.77 -15.18 -31.92
N ALA A 401 -6.14 -16.31 -32.53
CA ALA A 401 -7.41 -16.97 -32.29
C ALA A 401 -7.21 -18.46 -32.01
N GLN A 402 -7.96 -18.99 -31.04
CA GLN A 402 -7.97 -20.42 -30.72
C GLN A 402 -8.71 -21.17 -31.82
N ALA A 403 -8.09 -22.24 -32.34
CA ALA A 403 -8.59 -22.96 -33.52
C ALA A 403 -9.93 -23.67 -33.28
N ASP A 404 -10.26 -23.99 -32.03
CA ASP A 404 -11.53 -24.58 -31.60
C ASP A 404 -12.67 -23.55 -31.50
N THR A 405 -12.34 -22.26 -31.59
CA THR A 405 -13.26 -21.15 -31.34
C THR A 405 -13.49 -20.34 -32.61
N TRP A 406 -12.42 -20.04 -33.36
CA TRP A 406 -12.45 -19.24 -34.57
C TRP A 406 -11.65 -19.88 -35.69
N LEU A 407 -12.25 -19.95 -36.87
CA LEU A 407 -11.53 -20.12 -38.12
C LEU A 407 -11.33 -18.74 -38.77
N ILE A 408 -10.08 -18.41 -39.10
CA ILE A 408 -9.73 -17.13 -39.73
C ILE A 408 -9.60 -17.33 -41.24
N GLY A 409 -10.41 -16.61 -42.01
CA GLY A 409 -10.27 -16.45 -43.45
C GLY A 409 -9.50 -15.17 -43.79
N GLY A 410 -8.52 -15.27 -44.70
CA GLY A 410 -7.63 -14.17 -45.08
C GLY A 410 -6.26 -14.25 -44.39
N SER A 411 -5.54 -13.12 -44.34
CA SER A 411 -4.18 -13.08 -43.81
C SER A 411 -4.19 -13.01 -42.27
N LYS A 412 -3.91 -14.15 -41.62
CA LYS A 412 -3.68 -14.22 -40.15
C LYS A 412 -2.44 -13.42 -39.72
N LYS A 413 -1.45 -13.29 -40.60
CA LYS A 413 -0.20 -12.55 -40.40
C LYS A 413 0.06 -11.62 -41.56
N GLY A 414 0.72 -10.49 -41.29
CA GLY A 414 1.14 -9.59 -42.36
C GLY A 414 2.12 -8.52 -41.90
N TYR A 415 2.69 -7.82 -42.87
CA TYR A 415 3.62 -6.72 -42.65
C TYR A 415 2.88 -5.39 -42.61
N LEU A 416 3.31 -4.50 -41.71
CA LEU A 416 2.81 -3.13 -41.63
C LEU A 416 3.93 -2.18 -42.06
N PRO A 417 3.69 -1.30 -43.05
CA PRO A 417 4.69 -0.33 -43.46
C PRO A 417 4.95 0.68 -42.32
N PRO A 418 6.21 1.02 -42.00
CA PRO A 418 6.54 1.95 -40.92
C PRO A 418 6.07 3.38 -41.22
N SER A 419 6.03 3.77 -42.50
CA SER A 419 5.68 5.11 -42.97
C SER A 419 4.19 5.47 -42.86
N GLN A 420 3.30 4.47 -42.80
CA GLN A 420 1.85 4.73 -42.72
C GLN A 420 1.39 4.74 -41.27
N PRO A 421 0.83 5.84 -40.74
CA PRO A 421 0.38 5.90 -39.35
C PRO A 421 -0.81 4.98 -39.08
N THR A 422 -1.59 4.65 -40.10
CA THR A 422 -2.74 3.75 -40.00
C THR A 422 -2.73 2.73 -41.12
N THR A 423 -3.11 1.49 -40.81
CA THR A 423 -3.20 0.39 -41.78
C THR A 423 -4.49 -0.38 -41.57
N LYS A 424 -5.16 -0.73 -42.67
CA LYS A 424 -6.42 -1.48 -42.67
C LYS A 424 -6.24 -2.83 -43.34
N ALA A 425 -6.77 -3.88 -42.74
CA ALA A 425 -6.82 -5.22 -43.31
C ALA A 425 -8.23 -5.81 -43.19
N ARG A 426 -8.65 -6.59 -44.19
CA ARG A 426 -9.91 -7.32 -44.15
C ARG A 426 -9.68 -8.73 -43.63
N VAL A 427 -10.52 -9.16 -42.69
CA VAL A 427 -10.43 -10.46 -42.04
C VAL A 427 -11.82 -11.08 -42.03
N ILE A 428 -11.90 -12.39 -42.29
CA ILE A 428 -13.14 -13.14 -42.15
C ILE A 428 -12.99 -14.02 -40.91
N LEU A 429 -13.97 -13.96 -40.00
CA LEU A 429 -14.01 -14.81 -38.82
C LEU A 429 -15.19 -15.76 -38.93
N ILE A 430 -14.96 -17.05 -38.72
CA ILE A 430 -16.01 -18.07 -38.76
C ILE A 430 -16.04 -18.77 -37.39
N PRO A 431 -17.10 -18.60 -36.59
CA PRO A 431 -17.15 -19.17 -35.26
C PRO A 431 -17.34 -20.68 -35.34
N GLN A 432 -16.54 -21.41 -34.55
CA GLN A 432 -16.52 -22.87 -34.48
C GLN A 432 -17.22 -23.41 -33.22
N LYS A 433 -17.64 -22.51 -32.32
CA LYS A 433 -18.33 -22.85 -31.08
C LYS A 433 -19.55 -21.94 -30.89
N ALA A 434 -20.59 -22.44 -30.22
CA ALA A 434 -21.74 -21.64 -29.79
C ALA A 434 -21.49 -21.01 -28.41
N GLY A 435 -22.17 -19.91 -28.11
CA GLY A 435 -22.05 -19.15 -26.87
C GLY A 435 -21.56 -17.71 -27.09
N SER A 436 -21.24 -17.01 -26.00
CA SER A 436 -20.61 -15.68 -26.07
C SER A 436 -19.10 -15.85 -26.19
N ILE A 437 -18.54 -15.40 -27.31
CA ILE A 437 -17.14 -15.64 -27.68
C ILE A 437 -16.44 -14.31 -27.88
N LEU A 438 -15.26 -14.14 -27.29
CA LEU A 438 -14.44 -12.95 -27.47
C LEU A 438 -13.84 -12.88 -28.87
N LEU A 439 -13.74 -11.67 -29.41
CA LEU A 439 -12.99 -11.46 -30.65
C LEU A 439 -11.51 -11.81 -30.46
N PRO A 440 -10.83 -12.31 -31.52
CA PRO A 440 -9.40 -12.56 -31.50
C PRO A 440 -8.59 -11.33 -31.09
N LEU A 441 -7.49 -11.58 -30.37
CA LEU A 441 -6.50 -10.55 -30.06
C LEU A 441 -5.58 -10.35 -31.25
N VAL A 442 -5.10 -9.12 -31.41
CA VAL A 442 -4.07 -8.79 -32.40
C VAL A 442 -2.79 -8.51 -31.62
N ASP A 443 -1.69 -9.06 -32.09
CA ASP A 443 -0.37 -8.75 -31.59
C ASP A 443 0.46 -8.15 -32.72
N VAL A 444 1.38 -7.28 -32.36
CA VAL A 444 2.32 -6.69 -33.31
C VAL A 444 3.72 -6.77 -32.75
N ARG A 445 4.63 -7.31 -33.55
CA ARG A 445 6.06 -7.31 -33.22
C ARG A 445 6.77 -6.25 -34.03
N CYS A 446 7.70 -5.55 -33.39
CA CYS A 446 8.53 -4.53 -34.00
C CYS A 446 9.98 -4.98 -33.95
N ARG A 447 10.67 -4.96 -35.10
CA ARG A 447 12.11 -5.19 -35.17
C ARG A 447 12.79 -4.07 -35.95
N ARG A 448 13.99 -3.70 -35.51
CA ARG A 448 14.82 -2.68 -36.15
C ARG A 448 16.13 -3.29 -36.59
N LYS A 449 16.57 -2.93 -37.79
CA LYS A 449 17.86 -3.35 -38.32
C LYS A 449 18.97 -2.50 -37.69
N GLN A 450 19.92 -3.12 -36.98
CA GLN A 450 21.12 -2.41 -36.52
C GLN A 450 22.11 -2.28 -37.68
N GLN A 451 22.68 -1.08 -37.89
CA GLN A 451 23.82 -0.92 -38.78
C GLN A 451 25.06 -1.48 -38.10
N GLY A 452 25.43 -2.71 -38.46
CA GLY A 452 26.71 -3.30 -38.07
C GLY A 452 27.90 -2.50 -38.63
N ARG A 453 29.07 -2.65 -38.01
CA ARG A 453 30.34 -2.16 -38.59
C ARG A 453 30.52 -2.78 -39.98
N ALA A 454 31.04 -1.99 -40.93
CA ALA A 454 31.17 -2.37 -42.34
C ALA A 454 31.74 -3.79 -42.50
N GLY A 455 30.92 -4.71 -43.01
CA GLY A 455 31.28 -6.12 -43.25
C GLY A 455 30.56 -7.18 -42.41
N ALA A 456 29.76 -6.80 -41.40
CA ALA A 456 28.91 -7.74 -40.64
C ALA A 456 27.47 -7.80 -41.19
N GLU A 457 26.85 -8.99 -41.17
CA GLU A 457 25.42 -9.13 -41.46
C GLU A 457 24.60 -8.28 -40.48
N ALA A 458 23.58 -7.62 -41.02
CA ALA A 458 22.76 -6.72 -40.22
C ALA A 458 21.83 -7.51 -39.29
N GLU A 459 22.05 -7.34 -37.99
CA GLU A 459 21.29 -8.01 -36.94
C GLU A 459 19.97 -7.26 -36.68
N TRP A 460 18.89 -8.02 -36.49
CA TRP A 460 17.57 -7.48 -36.15
C TRP A 460 17.41 -7.45 -34.64
N GLU A 461 17.14 -6.28 -34.09
CA GLU A 461 16.86 -6.06 -32.68
C GLU A 461 15.34 -5.92 -32.48
N GLU A 462 14.78 -6.66 -31.52
CA GLU A 462 13.38 -6.53 -31.14
C GLU A 462 13.18 -5.25 -30.33
N VAL A 463 12.21 -4.43 -30.72
CA VAL A 463 11.89 -3.17 -30.05
C VAL A 463 10.62 -3.37 -29.25
N SER A 464 10.69 -3.11 -27.93
CA SER A 464 9.51 -3.17 -27.06
C SER A 464 8.48 -2.13 -27.47
N ILE A 465 7.22 -2.55 -27.53
CA ILE A 465 6.08 -1.69 -27.89
C ILE A 465 4.95 -1.86 -26.87
N GLU A 466 4.17 -0.80 -26.70
CA GLU A 466 2.92 -0.86 -25.95
C GLU A 466 1.77 -1.25 -26.89
N MET A 467 1.15 -2.40 -26.64
CA MET A 467 0.02 -2.88 -27.45
C MET A 467 -1.33 -2.57 -26.78
N ASN A 468 -2.23 -1.93 -27.52
CA ASN A 468 -3.57 -1.59 -27.07
C ASN A 468 -4.64 -2.22 -27.98
N ASN A 469 -5.16 -3.38 -27.56
CA ASN A 469 -6.26 -4.06 -28.23
C ASN A 469 -7.63 -3.53 -27.74
N ARG A 470 -8.26 -2.63 -28.49
CA ARG A 470 -9.57 -2.08 -28.08
C ARG A 470 -10.71 -3.08 -28.22
N SER A 471 -10.56 -4.06 -29.11
CA SER A 471 -11.54 -5.13 -29.32
C SER A 471 -11.41 -6.29 -28.31
N ALA A 472 -10.45 -6.25 -27.38
CA ALA A 472 -10.17 -7.38 -26.48
C ALA A 472 -11.36 -7.80 -25.60
N SER A 473 -12.25 -6.86 -25.25
CA SER A 473 -13.46 -7.11 -24.47
C SER A 473 -14.73 -7.29 -25.32
N THR A 474 -14.61 -7.22 -26.65
CA THR A 474 -15.76 -7.33 -27.55
C THR A 474 -16.15 -8.79 -27.70
N THR A 475 -17.41 -9.10 -27.46
CA THR A 475 -17.97 -10.46 -27.58
C THR A 475 -18.94 -10.55 -28.75
N VAL A 476 -19.02 -11.74 -29.34
CA VAL A 476 -20.00 -12.12 -30.33
C VAL A 476 -20.83 -13.26 -29.77
N THR A 477 -22.15 -13.10 -29.79
CA THR A 477 -23.05 -14.20 -29.41
C THR A 477 -23.28 -15.09 -30.61
N VAL A 478 -22.93 -16.37 -30.46
CA VAL A 478 -23.05 -17.39 -31.52
C VAL A 478 -24.11 -18.41 -31.14
N THR A 479 -25.11 -18.60 -31.99
CA THR A 479 -26.14 -19.63 -31.81
C THR A 479 -25.89 -20.85 -32.68
N PRO A 480 -26.32 -22.05 -32.26
CA PRO A 480 -26.33 -23.22 -33.13
C PRO A 480 -27.13 -22.94 -34.40
N ASN A 481 -26.62 -23.34 -35.55
CA ASN A 481 -27.32 -23.17 -36.82
C ASN A 481 -28.45 -24.22 -36.96
N LEU A 482 -29.60 -23.97 -36.33
CA LEU A 482 -30.74 -24.90 -36.27
C LEU A 482 -31.50 -25.06 -37.60
N LYS A 483 -31.07 -24.39 -38.70
CA LYS A 483 -31.73 -24.49 -40.01
C LYS A 483 -31.49 -25.82 -40.74
N SER A 484 -30.55 -26.65 -40.30
CA SER A 484 -30.36 -28.01 -40.80
C SER A 484 -30.17 -29.00 -39.65
N THR A 485 -31.23 -29.19 -38.86
CA THR A 485 -31.29 -30.40 -38.02
C THR A 485 -31.88 -31.50 -38.88
N THR A 486 -31.05 -32.45 -39.32
CA THR A 486 -31.55 -33.70 -39.88
C THR A 486 -32.17 -34.48 -38.73
N LEU A 487 -33.50 -34.37 -38.58
CA LEU A 487 -34.27 -35.24 -37.71
C LEU A 487 -34.24 -36.63 -38.34
N VAL A 488 -33.42 -37.53 -37.78
CA VAL A 488 -33.61 -38.96 -38.03
C VAL A 488 -34.87 -39.36 -37.29
N LEU A 489 -35.99 -39.36 -38.02
CA LEU A 489 -37.19 -40.06 -37.58
C LEU A 489 -36.88 -41.55 -37.74
N GLY A 490 -36.31 -42.14 -36.69
CA GLY A 490 -36.30 -43.58 -36.55
C GLY A 490 -37.76 -44.04 -36.46
N SER A 491 -38.24 -44.71 -37.51
CA SER A 491 -39.40 -45.59 -37.40
C SER A 491 -38.99 -46.74 -36.50
N ASP A 492 -39.22 -46.58 -35.20
CA ASP A 492 -39.08 -47.66 -34.24
C ASP A 492 -40.31 -48.56 -34.39
N ASP A 493 -40.20 -49.60 -35.23
CA ASP A 493 -40.75 -50.90 -34.86
C ASP A 493 -39.95 -51.36 -33.64
N GLY A 494 -40.48 -50.96 -32.48
CA GLY A 494 -40.09 -51.23 -31.11
C GLY A 494 -38.69 -51.78 -30.84
N PHE A 495 -37.89 -51.03 -30.08
CA PHE A 495 -37.52 -51.41 -28.71
C PHE A 495 -36.82 -50.25 -28.00
N ALA A 496 -37.39 -49.86 -26.86
CA ALA A 496 -36.97 -48.83 -25.92
C ALA A 496 -35.46 -48.55 -25.76
N ALA A 497 -35.09 -47.25 -25.73
CA ALA A 497 -34.09 -46.72 -24.78
C ALA A 497 -34.11 -45.17 -24.66
N ARG A 498 -34.66 -44.72 -23.52
CA ARG A 498 -34.24 -43.59 -22.67
C ARG A 498 -33.68 -42.29 -23.29
N GLY A 499 -34.49 -41.23 -23.17
CA GLY A 499 -34.18 -40.13 -22.25
C GLY A 499 -33.46 -38.90 -22.81
N GLY A 500 -34.24 -37.90 -23.22
CA GLY A 500 -33.78 -36.51 -23.40
C GLY A 500 -34.94 -35.55 -23.16
N HIS A 501 -35.07 -35.04 -21.93
CA HIS A 501 -36.09 -34.06 -21.55
C HIS A 501 -35.78 -32.69 -22.18
N ALA A 502 -36.68 -32.19 -23.03
CA ALA A 502 -36.77 -30.78 -23.36
C ALA A 502 -37.75 -30.10 -22.38
N LEU A 503 -37.23 -29.20 -21.53
CA LEU A 503 -38.05 -28.30 -20.73
C LEU A 503 -38.55 -27.16 -21.63
N ALA A 504 -39.81 -27.23 -22.04
CA ALA A 504 -40.52 -26.10 -22.63
C ALA A 504 -40.96 -25.14 -21.51
N ALA A 505 -40.43 -23.92 -21.52
CA ALA A 505 -40.90 -22.83 -20.68
C ALA A 505 -42.27 -22.34 -21.20
N GLN A 506 -43.32 -22.52 -20.39
CA GLN A 506 -44.61 -21.88 -20.61
C GLN A 506 -44.52 -20.39 -20.26
N ALA A 507 -44.74 -19.54 -21.27
CA ALA A 507 -45.07 -18.14 -21.07
C ALA A 507 -46.48 -18.03 -20.48
N ARG A 508 -46.57 -17.42 -19.30
CA ARG A 508 -47.82 -16.85 -18.76
C ARG A 508 -47.93 -15.43 -19.32
N ASP A 509 -48.90 -15.21 -20.20
CA ASP A 509 -49.53 -13.91 -20.36
C ASP A 509 -51.01 -14.07 -20.00
N GLY A 510 -51.50 -13.20 -19.14
CA GLY A 510 -52.91 -13.06 -18.80
C GLY A 510 -53.49 -11.81 -19.48
N GLY A 511 -54.80 -11.87 -19.77
CA GLY A 511 -55.59 -10.73 -20.24
C GLY A 511 -55.80 -10.71 -21.74
#